data_AF-A0A0E3JYI1-F1
#
_entry.id   AF-A0A0E3JYI1-F1
#
_cell.length_a   1.000
_cell.length_b   1.000
_cell.length_c   1.000
_cell.angle_alpha   90.00
_cell.angle_beta   90.00
_cell.angle_gamma   90.00
#
_symmetry.space_group_name_H-M   'P 1'
#
loop_
_entity.id
_entity.type
_entity.pdbx_description
1 polymer ?
#
loop_
_entity_poly.entity_id
_entity_poly.type
_entity_poly.pdbx_seq_one_letter_code
_entity_poly.pdbx_strand_id
1 'polypeptide(L)'
;MISLLLIKQITELFLVMFMGFILVKTHLLKAEESKTLSAVALYLIMPCVIINAFQIKYTESIRNGLILAFVAAVLIHIILLILVKILGRIFNLDAVEKASMIYSNAGNLIIPIVTSVLGKEWVIYSSAFISVQLFLLWTHGKMMLCEEQKVDLKKFF
;
A
#
# COMPACT_ATOMS: atom_id res chain seq x y z
N MET A 1 -16.09 -6.86 -18.80
CA MET A 1 -16.71 -5.84 -17.92
C MET A 1 -15.72 -5.36 -16.86
N ILE A 2 -15.18 -6.24 -16.00
CA ILE A 2 -14.21 -5.88 -14.95
C ILE A 2 -12.91 -5.28 -15.52
N SER A 3 -12.35 -5.86 -16.61
CA SER A 3 -11.13 -5.33 -17.23
C SER A 3 -11.27 -3.88 -17.73
N LEU A 4 -12.47 -3.48 -18.14
CA LEU A 4 -12.75 -2.14 -18.64
C LEU A 4 -12.85 -1.13 -17.49
N LEU A 5 -13.41 -1.54 -16.35
CA LEU A 5 -13.36 -0.77 -15.09
C LEU A 5 -11.91 -0.58 -14.61
N LEU A 6 -11.09 -1.64 -14.68
CA LEU A 6 -9.68 -1.56 -14.31
C LEU A 6 -8.91 -0.59 -15.19
N ILE A 7 -9.07 -0.65 -16.52
CA ILE A 7 -8.42 0.30 -17.45
C ILE A 7 -8.82 1.74 -17.14
N LYS A 8 -10.11 1.97 -16.88
CA LYS A 8 -10.60 3.31 -16.50
C LYS A 8 -9.92 3.80 -15.23
N GLN A 9 -9.87 2.97 -14.18
CA GLN A 9 -9.25 3.35 -12.91
C GLN A 9 -7.74 3.60 -13.04
N ILE A 10 -7.04 2.75 -13.79
CA ILE A 10 -5.61 2.92 -14.06
C ILE A 10 -5.39 4.23 -14.81
N THR A 11 -6.23 4.55 -15.80
CA THR A 11 -6.16 5.81 -16.54
C THR A 11 -6.37 7.02 -15.62
N GLU A 12 -7.37 6.98 -14.72
CA GLU A 12 -7.60 8.05 -13.74
C GLU A 12 -6.38 8.27 -12.84
N LEU A 13 -5.75 7.19 -12.35
CA LEU A 13 -4.52 7.28 -11.55
C LEU A 13 -3.36 7.89 -12.34
N PHE A 14 -3.21 7.53 -13.61
CA PHE A 14 -2.21 8.14 -14.51
C PHE A 14 -2.47 9.63 -14.74
N LEU A 15 -3.73 10.04 -14.90
CA LEU A 15 -4.09 11.46 -15.05
C LEU A 15 -3.76 12.26 -13.79
N VAL A 16 -4.04 11.72 -12.59
CA VAL A 16 -3.67 12.38 -11.32
C VAL A 16 -2.16 12.53 -11.21
N MET A 17 -1.38 11.49 -11.55
CA MET A 17 0.08 11.58 -11.58
C MET A 17 0.57 12.63 -12.57
N PHE A 18 -0.03 12.69 -13.77
CA PHE A 18 0.31 13.68 -14.80
C PHE A 18 0.01 15.11 -14.36
N MET A 19 -1.12 15.34 -13.67
CA MET A 19 -1.43 16.65 -13.08
C MET A 19 -0.41 17.05 -12.02
N GLY A 20 0.01 16.12 -11.15
CA GLY A 20 1.09 16.35 -10.19
C GLY A 20 2.40 16.77 -10.87
N PHE A 21 2.76 16.11 -11.98
CA PHE A 21 3.93 16.47 -12.78
C PHE A 21 3.81 17.88 -13.37
N ILE A 22 2.65 18.25 -13.92
CA ILE A 22 2.41 19.61 -14.44
C ILE A 22 2.60 20.65 -13.33
N LEU A 23 2.02 20.43 -12.15
CA LEU A 23 2.11 21.35 -11.00
C LEU A 23 3.57 21.62 -10.57
N VAL A 24 4.42 20.59 -10.62
CA VAL A 24 5.86 20.75 -10.34
C VAL A 24 6.56 21.50 -11.47
N LYS A 25 6.24 21.16 -12.73
CA LYS A 25 6.84 21.80 -13.90
C LYS A 25 6.47 23.28 -14.02
N THR A 26 5.25 23.66 -13.64
CA THR A 26 4.79 25.06 -13.61
C THR A 26 5.27 25.85 -12.40
N HIS A 27 6.12 25.24 -11.54
CA HIS A 27 6.66 25.84 -10.31
C HIS A 27 5.59 26.26 -9.29
N LEU A 28 4.35 25.79 -9.45
CA LEU A 28 3.30 25.97 -8.46
C LEU A 28 3.59 25.14 -7.20
N LEU A 29 4.23 23.98 -7.38
CA LEU A 29 4.73 23.14 -6.30
C LEU A 29 6.22 22.85 -6.52
N LYS A 30 7.00 22.85 -5.44
CA LYS A 30 8.41 22.42 -5.47
C LYS A 30 8.52 20.95 -5.13
N ALA A 31 9.56 20.28 -5.62
CA ALA A 31 9.83 18.89 -5.25
C ALA A 31 9.99 18.70 -3.72
N GLU A 32 10.49 19.72 -3.02
CA GLU A 32 10.61 19.76 -1.56
C GLU A 32 9.25 19.62 -0.84
N GLU A 33 8.19 20.20 -1.41
CA GLU A 33 6.83 20.18 -0.85
C GLU A 33 6.22 18.76 -0.88
N SER A 34 6.76 17.85 -1.69
CA SER A 34 6.34 16.44 -1.72
C SER A 34 6.54 15.76 -0.36
N LYS A 35 7.54 16.17 0.45
CA LYS A 35 7.73 15.65 1.80
C LYS A 35 6.59 16.07 2.72
N THR A 36 6.17 17.35 2.64
CA THR A 36 5.06 17.87 3.43
C THR A 36 3.75 17.18 3.06
N LEU A 37 3.47 17.01 1.77
CA LEU A 37 2.29 16.28 1.29
C LEU A 37 2.29 14.81 1.74
N SER A 38 3.44 14.14 1.65
CA SER A 38 3.59 12.76 2.14
C SER A 38 3.39 12.66 3.65
N ALA A 39 3.88 13.62 4.41
CA ALA A 39 3.69 13.68 5.86
C ALA A 39 2.20 13.85 6.22
N VAL A 40 1.48 14.75 5.54
CA VAL A 40 0.03 14.90 5.73
C VAL A 40 -0.71 13.62 5.37
N ALA A 41 -0.34 12.97 4.26
CA ALA A 41 -0.96 11.71 3.87
C ALA A 41 -0.75 10.60 4.91
N LEU A 42 0.47 10.44 5.43
CA LEU A 42 0.81 9.41 6.41
C LEU A 42 0.25 9.69 7.81
N TYR A 43 0.39 10.92 8.30
CA TYR A 43 0.07 11.26 9.69
C TYR A 43 -1.38 11.71 9.90
N LEU A 44 -2.04 12.22 8.87
CA LEU A 44 -3.42 12.71 8.96
C LEU A 44 -4.39 11.83 8.17
N ILE A 45 -4.13 11.63 6.87
CA ILE A 45 -5.08 10.93 6.01
C ILE A 45 -5.16 9.45 6.39
N MET A 46 -4.03 8.80 6.63
CA MET A 46 -3.99 7.38 6.98
C MET A 46 -4.81 7.03 8.24
N PRO A 47 -4.69 7.72 9.39
CA PRO A 47 -5.55 7.44 10.54
C PRO A 47 -7.03 7.73 10.26
N CYS A 48 -7.36 8.80 9.53
CA CYS A 48 -8.74 9.07 9.14
C CYS A 48 -9.35 7.97 8.27
N VAL A 49 -8.59 7.45 7.30
CA VAL A 49 -9.00 6.34 6.43
C VAL A 49 -9.19 5.06 7.24
N ILE A 50 -8.29 4.78 8.19
CA ILE A 50 -8.43 3.64 9.11
C ILE A 50 -9.73 3.77 9.90
N ILE A 51 -9.97 4.89 10.56
CA ILE A 51 -11.20 5.12 11.35
C ILE A 51 -12.44 4.91 10.47
N ASN A 52 -12.47 5.53 9.28
CA ASN A 52 -13.58 5.39 8.34
C ASN A 52 -13.79 3.93 7.87
N ALA A 53 -12.72 3.17 7.65
CA ALA A 53 -12.80 1.76 7.27
C ALA A 53 -13.37 0.88 8.40
N PHE A 54 -13.24 1.29 9.66
CA PHE A 54 -13.81 0.59 10.82
C PHE A 54 -15.24 1.02 11.18
N GLN A 55 -15.81 2.06 10.56
CA GLN A 55 -17.18 2.55 10.81
C GLN A 55 -18.29 1.70 10.14
N ILE A 56 -18.06 0.41 9.91
CA ILE A 56 -19.03 -0.49 9.25
C ILE A 56 -19.84 -1.26 10.31
N LYS A 57 -21.14 -1.46 10.06
CA LYS A 57 -22.00 -2.26 10.93
C LYS A 57 -21.45 -3.69 11.05
N TYR A 58 -20.97 -4.03 12.24
CA TYR A 58 -20.43 -5.36 12.53
C TYR A 58 -21.47 -6.44 12.24
N THR A 59 -21.13 -7.35 11.33
CA THR A 59 -21.92 -8.54 10.99
C THR A 59 -20.97 -9.75 11.00
N GLU A 60 -21.44 -10.92 11.43
CA GLU A 60 -20.58 -12.12 11.49
C GLU A 60 -19.94 -12.51 10.15
N SER A 61 -20.64 -12.21 9.03
CA SER A 61 -20.12 -12.41 7.68
C SER A 61 -18.89 -11.53 7.39
N ILE A 62 -18.90 -10.27 7.82
CA ILE A 62 -17.78 -9.34 7.65
C ILE A 62 -16.59 -9.77 8.49
N ARG A 63 -16.80 -10.24 9.73
CA ARG A 63 -15.73 -10.77 10.58
C ARG A 63 -15.02 -11.95 9.92
N ASN A 64 -15.78 -12.94 9.46
CA ASN A 64 -15.20 -14.13 8.84
C ASN A 64 -14.49 -13.78 7.52
N GLY A 65 -15.05 -12.86 6.73
CA GLY A 65 -14.39 -12.32 5.54
C GLY A 65 -13.10 -11.57 5.85
N LEU A 66 -13.05 -10.81 6.95
CA LEU A 66 -11.86 -10.06 7.37
C LEU A 66 -10.74 -10.99 7.82
N ILE A 67 -11.06 -12.04 8.59
CA ILE A 67 -10.10 -13.07 9.00
C ILE A 67 -9.55 -13.79 7.76
N LEU A 68 -10.43 -14.15 6.82
CA LEU A 68 -10.02 -14.79 5.56
C LEU A 68 -9.13 -13.88 4.73
N ALA A 69 -9.48 -12.59 4.61
CA ALA A 69 -8.66 -11.58 3.92
C ALA A 69 -7.29 -11.40 4.60
N PHE A 70 -7.24 -11.42 5.93
CA PHE A 70 -5.99 -11.33 6.68
C PHE A 70 -5.09 -12.55 6.44
N VAL A 71 -5.63 -13.76 6.54
CA VAL A 71 -4.89 -15.00 6.26
C VAL A 71 -4.40 -15.03 4.81
N ALA A 72 -5.26 -14.68 3.85
CA ALA A 72 -4.89 -14.58 2.45
C ALA A 72 -3.78 -13.53 2.23
N ALA A 73 -3.86 -12.37 2.89
CA ALA A 73 -2.84 -11.34 2.82
C ALA A 73 -1.47 -11.84 3.32
N VAL A 74 -1.45 -12.54 4.45
CA VAL A 74 -0.22 -13.13 5.00
C VAL A 74 0.37 -14.16 4.03
N LEU A 75 -0.46 -15.06 3.49
CA LEU A 75 -0.02 -16.08 2.54
C LEU A 75 0.57 -15.47 1.26
N ILE A 76 -0.10 -14.47 0.68
CA ILE A 76 0.37 -13.76 -0.52
C ILE A 76 1.73 -13.10 -0.25
N HIS A 77 1.88 -12.43 0.90
CA HIS A 77 3.16 -11.80 1.25
C HIS A 77 4.28 -12.82 1.47
N ILE A 78 4.00 -13.98 2.07
CA ILE A 78 4.98 -15.08 2.20
C ILE A 78 5.42 -15.56 0.82
N ILE A 79 4.48 -15.76 -0.10
CA ILE A 79 4.78 -16.18 -1.48
C ILE A 79 5.64 -15.12 -2.18
N LEU A 80 5.29 -13.83 -2.07
CA LEU A 80 6.06 -12.74 -2.65
C LEU A 80 7.49 -12.66 -2.08
N LEU A 81 7.65 -12.83 -0.76
CA LEU A 81 8.97 -12.84 -0.13
C LEU A 81 9.85 -13.98 -0.66
N ILE A 82 9.29 -15.18 -0.81
CA ILE A 82 10.00 -16.34 -1.37
C ILE A 82 10.37 -16.09 -2.83
N LEU A 83 9.41 -15.62 -3.63
CA LEU A 83 9.60 -15.36 -5.05
C LEU A 83 10.68 -14.29 -5.29
N VAL A 84 10.63 -13.19 -4.55
CA VAL A 84 11.63 -12.11 -4.66
C VAL A 84 13.00 -12.54 -4.14
N LYS A 85 13.06 -13.43 -3.14
CA LYS A 85 14.34 -14.03 -2.70
C LYS A 85 14.97 -14.90 -3.80
N ILE A 86 14.16 -15.68 -4.51
CA ILE A 86 14.63 -16.52 -5.63
C ILE A 86 15.07 -15.64 -6.80
N LEU A 87 14.20 -14.72 -7.26
CA LEU A 87 14.50 -13.79 -8.34
C LEU A 87 15.69 -12.89 -8.02
N GLY A 88 15.80 -12.42 -6.78
CA GLY A 88 16.90 -11.59 -6.32
C GLY A 88 18.25 -12.31 -6.33
N ARG A 89 18.27 -13.64 -6.19
CA ARG A 89 19.49 -14.45 -6.36
C ARG A 89 19.82 -14.68 -7.84
N ILE A 90 18.81 -14.84 -8.69
CA ILE A 90 18.99 -15.10 -10.13
C ILE A 90 19.45 -13.84 -10.87
N PHE A 91 18.83 -12.70 -10.57
CA PHE A 91 19.04 -11.43 -11.27
C PHE A 91 19.96 -10.45 -10.54
N ASN A 92 20.55 -10.84 -9.39
CA ASN A 92 21.38 -9.95 -8.54
C ASN A 92 20.70 -8.61 -8.22
N LEU A 93 19.42 -8.66 -7.87
CA LEU A 93 18.60 -7.46 -7.65
C LEU A 93 19.06 -6.70 -6.40
N ASP A 94 19.07 -5.38 -6.50
CA ASP A 94 19.41 -4.49 -5.40
C ASP A 94 18.32 -4.47 -4.31
N ALA A 95 18.65 -3.98 -3.12
CA ALA A 95 17.72 -3.85 -2.00
C ALA A 95 16.47 -3.02 -2.38
N VAL A 96 16.65 -1.97 -3.18
CA VAL A 96 15.55 -1.11 -3.65
C VAL A 96 14.61 -1.85 -4.60
N GLU A 97 15.16 -2.66 -5.51
CA GLU A 97 14.39 -3.45 -6.47
C GLU A 97 13.59 -4.55 -5.74
N LYS A 98 14.24 -5.24 -4.80
CA LYS A 98 13.58 -6.22 -3.92
C LYS A 98 12.44 -5.59 -3.13
N ALA A 99 12.66 -4.40 -2.54
CA ALA A 99 11.63 -3.71 -1.78
C ALA A 99 10.44 -3.33 -2.66
N SER A 100 10.71 -2.82 -3.86
CA SER A 100 9.69 -2.38 -4.81
C SER A 100 8.81 -3.53 -5.32
N MET A 101 9.37 -4.75 -5.44
CA MET A 101 8.59 -5.93 -5.82
C MET A 101 7.77 -6.51 -4.67
N ILE A 102 8.31 -6.53 -3.43
CA ILE A 102 7.60 -7.07 -2.26
C ILE A 102 6.49 -6.10 -1.82
N TYR A 103 6.82 -4.81 -1.75
CA TYR A 103 5.97 -3.75 -1.23
C TYR A 103 5.51 -2.84 -2.38
N SER A 104 4.62 -3.38 -3.21
CA SER A 104 3.95 -2.58 -4.23
C SER A 104 3.18 -1.41 -3.60
N ASN A 105 2.84 -0.37 -4.38
CA ASN A 105 2.00 0.76 -3.93
C ASN A 105 0.52 0.36 -3.75
N ALA A 106 0.30 -0.82 -3.18
CA ALA A 106 -0.98 -1.39 -2.87
C ALA A 106 -1.77 -0.51 -1.89
N GLY A 107 -1.11 0.16 -0.93
CA GLY A 107 -1.79 1.07 0.01
C GLY A 107 -2.58 2.19 -0.68
N ASN A 108 -1.96 2.92 -1.61
CA ASN A 108 -2.62 4.05 -2.27
C ASN A 108 -3.43 3.64 -3.50
N LEU A 109 -3.06 2.55 -4.18
CA LEU A 109 -3.74 2.11 -5.40
C LEU A 109 -4.91 1.16 -5.13
N ILE A 110 -4.85 0.31 -4.09
CA ILE A 110 -5.92 -0.69 -3.84
C ILE A 110 -7.22 -0.01 -3.43
N ILE A 111 -7.20 1.01 -2.56
CA ILE A 111 -8.43 1.60 -2.03
C ILE A 111 -9.30 2.18 -3.17
N PRO A 112 -8.78 3.03 -4.09
CA PRO A 112 -9.56 3.52 -5.23
C PRO A 112 -10.03 2.39 -6.16
N ILE A 113 -9.18 1.41 -6.44
CA ILE A 113 -9.48 0.29 -7.35
C ILE A 113 -10.58 -0.61 -6.78
N VAL A 114 -10.47 -1.01 -5.51
CA VAL A 114 -11.49 -1.84 -4.85
C VAL A 114 -12.79 -1.07 -4.72
N THR A 115 -12.73 0.22 -4.38
CA THR A 115 -13.93 1.07 -4.29
C THR A 115 -14.65 1.17 -5.63
N SER A 116 -13.94 1.32 -6.75
CA SER A 116 -14.56 1.49 -8.06
C SER A 116 -15.00 0.19 -8.73
N VAL A 117 -14.32 -0.92 -8.45
CA VAL A 117 -14.62 -2.23 -9.06
C VAL A 117 -15.61 -3.04 -8.22
N LEU A 118 -15.40 -3.10 -6.91
CA LEU A 118 -16.15 -3.97 -5.98
C LEU A 118 -17.15 -3.18 -5.13
N GLY A 119 -16.89 -1.88 -4.89
CA GLY A 119 -17.75 -1.01 -4.10
C GLY A 119 -17.19 -0.70 -2.71
N LYS A 120 -17.76 0.30 -2.04
CA LYS A 120 -17.27 0.82 -0.75
C LYS A 120 -17.27 -0.21 0.38
N GLU A 121 -18.18 -1.18 0.33
CA GLU A 121 -18.31 -2.24 1.34
C GLU A 121 -17.12 -3.22 1.36
N TRP A 122 -16.38 -3.32 0.25
CA TRP A 122 -15.21 -4.22 0.13
C TRP A 122 -13.90 -3.58 0.60
N VAL A 123 -13.90 -2.26 0.86
CA VAL A 123 -12.72 -1.51 1.29
C VAL A 123 -12.21 -1.99 2.66
N ILE A 124 -13.10 -2.50 3.52
CA ILE A 124 -12.72 -3.08 4.81
C ILE A 124 -11.81 -4.31 4.66
N TYR A 125 -11.98 -5.11 3.61
CA TYR A 125 -11.10 -6.27 3.39
C TYR A 125 -9.73 -5.82 2.87
N SER A 126 -9.66 -4.70 2.15
CA SER A 126 -8.40 -4.07 1.75
C SER A 126 -7.61 -3.54 2.95
N SER A 127 -8.26 -3.09 4.01
CA SER A 127 -7.59 -2.59 5.20
C SER A 127 -6.77 -3.69 5.91
N ALA A 128 -7.26 -4.94 5.92
CA ALA A 128 -6.51 -6.08 6.45
C ALA A 128 -5.21 -6.34 5.64
N PHE A 129 -5.31 -6.31 4.31
CA PHE A 129 -4.14 -6.46 3.44
C PHE A 129 -3.13 -5.32 3.64
N ILE A 130 -3.61 -4.08 3.67
CA ILE A 130 -2.77 -2.90 3.87
C ILE A 130 -2.11 -2.93 5.26
N SER A 131 -2.80 -3.38 6.30
CA SER A 131 -2.25 -3.50 7.64
C SER A 131 -1.09 -4.50 7.71
N VAL A 132 -1.25 -5.68 7.09
CA VAL A 132 -0.18 -6.68 6.99
C VAL A 132 1.00 -6.12 6.20
N GLN A 133 0.73 -5.49 5.05
CA GLN A 133 1.77 -4.91 4.22
C GLN A 133 2.53 -3.80 4.95
N LEU A 134 1.83 -2.90 5.64
CA LEU A 134 2.43 -1.79 6.38
C LEU A 134 3.30 -2.31 7.53
N PHE A 135 2.84 -3.33 8.26
CA PHE A 135 3.62 -3.98 9.30
C PHE A 135 4.92 -4.59 8.73
N LEU A 136 4.82 -5.32 7.62
CA LEU A 136 5.99 -5.92 6.96
C LEU A 136 6.93 -4.86 6.35
N LEU A 137 6.40 -3.76 5.84
CA LEU A 137 7.18 -2.66 5.28
C LEU A 137 7.98 -1.96 6.38
N TRP A 138 7.35 -1.68 7.52
CA TRP A 138 8.01 -1.04 8.67
C TRP A 138 9.03 -1.92 9.37
N THR A 139 8.84 -3.25 9.34
CA THR A 139 9.76 -4.22 9.94
C THR A 139 10.83 -4.65 8.92
N HIS A 140 10.49 -5.51 7.98
CA HIS A 140 11.41 -6.10 7.01
C HIS A 140 11.83 -5.12 5.91
N GLY A 141 10.90 -4.32 5.36
CA GLY A 141 11.21 -3.37 4.29
C GLY A 141 12.20 -2.30 4.72
N LYS A 142 12.01 -1.72 5.91
CA LYS A 142 12.90 -0.74 6.50
C LYS A 142 14.30 -1.33 6.77
N MET A 143 14.38 -2.53 7.34
CA MET A 143 15.68 -3.21 7.56
C MET A 143 16.43 -3.44 6.24
N MET A 144 15.71 -3.85 5.19
CA MET A 144 16.31 -4.11 3.88
C MET A 144 16.78 -2.83 3.18
N LEU A 145 16.04 -1.72 3.29
CA LEU A 145 16.37 -0.45 2.62
C LEU A 145 17.38 0.42 3.38
N CYS A 146 17.38 0.37 4.71
CA CYS A 146 18.28 1.18 5.53
C CYS A 146 19.56 0.45 5.97
N GLU A 147 19.74 -0.83 5.61
CA GLU A 147 20.82 -1.71 6.11
C GLU A 147 20.97 -1.74 7.65
N GLU A 148 19.97 -1.25 8.39
CA GLU A 148 19.99 -1.24 9.85
C GLU A 148 19.69 -2.65 10.39
N GLN A 149 20.70 -3.30 10.97
CA GLN A 149 20.64 -4.66 11.53
C GLN A 149 19.65 -4.85 12.69
N LYS A 150 19.01 -3.81 13.21
CA LYS A 150 18.16 -3.90 14.42
C LYS A 150 16.79 -3.25 14.23
N VAL A 151 15.76 -4.05 14.50
CA VAL A 151 14.40 -3.55 14.75
C VAL A 151 14.45 -2.72 16.04
N ASP A 152 14.64 -1.42 15.92
CA ASP A 152 14.54 -0.50 17.06
C ASP A 152 13.06 -0.36 17.46
N LEU A 153 12.58 -1.34 18.24
CA LEU A 153 11.25 -1.37 18.85
C LEU A 153 10.97 -0.12 19.70
N LYS A 154 12.01 0.65 20.06
CA LYS A 154 11.92 1.92 20.78
C LYS A 154 11.38 3.09 19.96
N LYS A 155 11.28 2.99 18.63
CA LYS A 155 10.65 4.04 17.79
C LYS A 155 9.13 3.82 17.60
N PHE A 156 8.59 2.71 18.10
CA PHE A 156 7.17 2.39 18.07
C PHE A 156 6.43 2.80 19.36
N PHE A 157 7.16 3.23 20.40
CA PHE A 157 6.64 3.77 21.65
C PHE A 157 7.01 5.24 21.81
#